data_AF-A0A929H1D5-F1
#
_entry.id   AF-A0A929H1D5-F1
#
_cell.length_a   1.000
_cell.length_b   1.000
_cell.length_c   1.000
_cell.angle_alpha   90.00
_cell.angle_beta   90.00
_cell.angle_gamma   90.00
#
_symmetry.space_group_name_H-M   'P 1'
#
loop_
_entity.id
_entity.type
_entity.pdbx_description
1 polymer ?
#
loop_
_entity_poly.entity_id
_entity_poly.type
_entity_poly.pdbx_seq_one_letter_code
_entity_poly.pdbx_strand_id
1 'polypeptide(L)'
;MKKTAITLAVFLLTFGINAQTFDKAKMDSLFKRIESNEKGMGSISIFKNNNEIYQNSFGFADIENMIRSTKNTKYRIGSVSKTFTATIIMQLIDENKLSLETKLAEFYPEIPNAKEITIEQLLRHRSGLYNFTNSKDYQNRMEKSHSKSEVLKIFIENGAVFKPNEKAEYSNTNYVLLSYIAEKIEQKEYS
;
A
#
# COMPACT_ATOMS: atom_id res chain seq x y z
N MET A 1 -28.01 -23.06 52.98
CA MET A 1 -27.65 -24.14 52.03
C MET A 1 -28.14 -23.88 50.60
N LYS A 2 -29.42 -23.53 50.36
CA LYS A 2 -29.94 -23.30 48.99
C LYS A 2 -29.32 -22.08 48.26
N LYS A 3 -29.03 -20.98 48.97
CA LYS A 3 -28.40 -19.79 48.36
C LYS A 3 -26.96 -20.05 47.91
N THR A 4 -26.19 -20.84 48.67
CA THR A 4 -24.79 -21.19 48.37
C THR A 4 -24.66 -22.10 47.15
N ALA A 5 -25.62 -23.00 46.93
CA ALA A 5 -25.65 -23.88 45.76
C ALA A 5 -25.95 -23.11 44.45
N ILE A 6 -26.79 -22.07 44.50
CA ILE A 6 -27.13 -21.24 43.34
C ILE A 6 -25.93 -20.37 42.93
N THR A 7 -25.16 -19.85 43.89
CA THR A 7 -23.94 -19.08 43.60
C THR A 7 -22.86 -19.95 42.94
N LEU A 8 -22.74 -21.22 43.34
CA LEU A 8 -21.79 -22.16 42.73
C LEU A 8 -22.17 -22.52 41.28
N ALA A 9 -23.46 -22.65 40.99
CA ALA A 9 -23.97 -22.97 39.65
C ALA A 9 -23.75 -21.81 38.65
N VAL A 10 -23.89 -20.56 39.09
CA VAL A 10 -23.61 -19.38 38.24
C VAL A 10 -22.11 -19.25 37.94
N PHE A 11 -21.23 -19.59 38.90
CA PHE A 11 -19.78 -19.57 38.71
C PHE A 11 -19.30 -20.65 37.71
N LEU A 12 -19.97 -21.81 37.67
CA LEU A 12 -19.67 -22.88 36.71
C LEU A 12 -20.15 -22.56 35.28
N LEU A 13 -21.23 -21.79 35.12
CA LEU A 13 -21.75 -21.36 33.82
C LEU A 13 -20.87 -20.31 33.12
N THR A 14 -20.10 -19.52 33.88
CA THR A 14 -19.19 -18.52 33.29
C THR A 14 -17.89 -19.11 32.71
N PHE A 15 -17.52 -20.35 33.06
CA PHE A 15 -16.34 -21.02 32.50
C PHE A 15 -16.55 -21.61 31.10
N GLY A 16 -17.80 -21.66 30.61
CA GLY A 16 -18.15 -22.23 29.30
C GLY A 16 -18.17 -21.23 28.14
N ILE A 17 -18.00 -19.93 28.39
CA ILE A 17 -18.00 -18.91 27.32
C ILE A 17 -16.59 -18.87 26.71
N ASN A 18 -16.30 -19.83 25.83
CA ASN A 18 -15.18 -19.68 24.91
C ASN A 18 -15.52 -18.52 23.98
N ALA A 19 -14.74 -17.44 24.04
CA ALA A 19 -14.74 -16.44 22.99
C ALA A 19 -14.56 -17.15 21.65
N GLN A 20 -15.26 -16.72 20.58
CA GLN A 20 -15.13 -17.33 19.26
C GLN A 20 -13.64 -17.39 18.87
N THR A 21 -13.09 -18.61 18.85
CA THR A 21 -11.74 -18.87 18.38
C THR A 21 -11.73 -18.70 16.86
N PHE A 22 -10.62 -18.22 16.30
CA PHE A 22 -10.48 -18.08 14.86
C PHE A 22 -10.65 -19.44 14.16
N ASP A 23 -11.60 -19.54 13.24
CA ASP A 23 -11.94 -20.78 12.53
C ASP A 23 -10.98 -21.02 11.36
N LYS A 24 -9.83 -21.64 11.68
CA LYS A 24 -8.80 -21.97 10.69
C LYS A 24 -9.33 -22.92 9.62
N ALA A 25 -10.09 -23.94 10.02
CA ALA A 25 -10.59 -24.96 9.10
C ALA A 25 -11.51 -24.38 8.02
N LYS A 26 -12.36 -23.42 8.38
CA LYS A 26 -13.18 -22.69 7.42
C LYS A 26 -12.35 -21.86 6.45
N MET A 27 -11.29 -21.22 6.93
CA MET A 27 -10.38 -20.44 6.09
C MET A 27 -9.58 -21.35 5.13
N ASP A 28 -9.07 -22.47 5.62
CA ASP A 28 -8.40 -23.49 4.80
C ASP A 28 -9.34 -24.03 3.73
N SER A 29 -10.61 -24.30 4.09
CA SER A 29 -11.64 -24.74 3.14
C SER A 29 -11.89 -23.71 2.04
N LEU A 30 -11.93 -22.41 2.38
CA LEU A 30 -12.09 -21.34 1.41
C LEU A 30 -10.93 -21.32 0.41
N PHE A 31 -9.68 -21.29 0.88
CA PHE A 31 -8.52 -21.20 -0.02
C PHE A 31 -8.31 -22.47 -0.82
N LYS A 32 -8.60 -23.65 -0.24
CA LYS A 32 -8.65 -24.91 -0.99
C LYS A 32 -9.67 -24.83 -2.13
N ARG A 33 -10.85 -24.24 -1.90
CA ARG A 33 -11.88 -24.06 -2.94
C ARG A 33 -11.44 -23.05 -4.00
N ILE A 34 -10.77 -21.95 -3.62
CA ILE A 34 -10.23 -20.97 -4.58
C ILE A 34 -9.18 -21.63 -5.47
N GLU A 35 -8.25 -22.39 -4.89
CA GLU A 35 -7.21 -23.13 -5.60
C GLU A 35 -7.80 -24.19 -6.53
N SER A 36 -8.69 -25.06 -6.01
CA SER A 36 -9.27 -26.17 -6.79
C SER A 36 -10.19 -25.73 -7.93
N ASN A 37 -10.62 -24.46 -7.94
CA ASN A 37 -11.44 -23.88 -9.00
C ASN A 37 -10.65 -22.87 -9.84
N GLU A 38 -9.32 -22.83 -9.69
CA GLU A 38 -8.41 -21.96 -10.43
C GLU A 38 -8.81 -20.48 -10.36
N LYS A 39 -9.31 -20.03 -9.20
CA LYS A 39 -9.77 -18.65 -8.99
C LYS A 39 -8.74 -17.73 -8.38
N GLY A 40 -7.58 -18.25 -7.97
CA GLY A 40 -6.49 -17.45 -7.43
C GLY A 40 -5.33 -18.28 -6.89
N MET A 41 -4.24 -17.59 -6.59
CA MET A 41 -3.04 -18.11 -5.94
C MET A 41 -2.41 -17.00 -5.10
N GLY A 42 -1.66 -17.36 -4.07
CA GLY A 42 -0.97 -16.37 -3.24
C GLY A 42 -0.74 -16.84 -1.82
N SER A 43 -0.48 -15.88 -0.94
CA SER A 43 -0.29 -16.10 0.49
C SER A 43 -1.10 -15.11 1.30
N ILE A 44 -1.54 -15.54 2.49
CA ILE A 44 -2.30 -14.75 3.44
C ILE A 44 -1.74 -14.96 4.84
N SER A 45 -1.66 -13.87 5.60
CA SER A 45 -1.36 -13.86 7.03
C SER A 45 -2.36 -12.95 7.74
N ILE A 46 -2.87 -13.41 8.88
CA ILE A 46 -3.80 -12.64 9.72
C ILE A 46 -3.19 -12.51 11.11
N PHE A 47 -3.06 -11.28 11.57
CA PHE A 47 -2.54 -10.96 12.89
C PHE A 47 -3.65 -10.45 13.80
N LYS A 48 -3.64 -10.88 15.06
CA LYS A 48 -4.49 -10.35 16.14
C LYS A 48 -3.64 -10.19 17.39
N ASN A 49 -3.65 -9.01 17.99
CA ASN A 49 -2.84 -8.67 19.17
C ASN A 49 -1.35 -9.03 18.96
N ASN A 50 -0.80 -8.63 17.81
CA ASN A 50 0.57 -8.93 17.36
C ASN A 50 0.94 -10.41 17.21
N ASN A 51 -0.03 -11.33 17.33
CA ASN A 51 0.19 -12.75 17.08
C ASN A 51 -0.36 -13.13 15.71
N GLU A 52 0.42 -13.84 14.90
CA GLU A 52 -0.07 -14.46 13.66
C GLU A 52 -1.01 -15.60 14.02
N ILE A 53 -2.31 -15.37 13.83
CA ILE A 53 -3.34 -16.36 14.18
C ILE A 53 -3.66 -17.29 13.01
N TYR A 54 -3.30 -16.91 11.79
CA TYR A 54 -3.50 -17.71 10.59
C TYR A 54 -2.48 -17.34 9.51
N GLN A 55 -1.96 -18.36 8.85
CA GLN A 55 -1.07 -18.27 7.71
C GLN A 55 -1.45 -19.37 6.73
N ASN A 56 -1.55 -19.03 5.44
CA ASN A 56 -1.75 -20.01 4.38
C ASN A 56 -1.10 -19.51 3.09
N SER A 57 -0.61 -20.45 2.27
CA SER A 57 -0.09 -20.21 0.93
C SER A 57 -0.68 -21.27 0.00
N PHE A 58 -1.29 -20.85 -1.10
CA PHE A 58 -2.03 -21.72 -2.03
C PHE A 58 -1.67 -21.39 -3.47
N GLY A 59 -1.77 -22.39 -4.35
CA GLY A 59 -1.35 -22.28 -5.74
C GLY A 59 0.16 -22.12 -5.92
N PHE A 60 0.55 -21.46 -7.01
CA PHE A 60 1.92 -21.42 -7.49
C PHE A 60 2.54 -20.03 -7.31
N ALA A 61 3.84 -19.99 -7.04
CA ALA A 61 4.68 -18.80 -7.20
C ALA A 61 5.24 -18.70 -8.63
N ASP A 62 5.41 -19.86 -9.28
CA ASP A 62 5.80 -19.99 -10.67
C ASP A 62 5.01 -21.16 -11.28
N ILE A 63 4.15 -20.86 -12.25
CA ILE A 63 3.27 -21.84 -12.89
C ILE A 63 4.07 -22.72 -13.85
N GLU A 64 4.99 -22.14 -14.62
CA GLU A 64 5.75 -22.85 -15.65
C GLU A 64 6.66 -23.90 -15.04
N ASN A 65 7.30 -23.56 -13.93
CA ASN A 65 8.19 -24.45 -13.19
C ASN A 65 7.48 -25.24 -12.07
N MET A 66 6.15 -25.13 -11.96
CA MET A 66 5.35 -25.81 -10.95
C MET A 66 5.82 -25.54 -9.50
N ILE A 67 6.35 -24.35 -9.23
CA ILE A 67 6.85 -23.96 -7.91
C ILE A 67 5.66 -23.45 -7.08
N ARG A 68 5.38 -24.11 -5.97
CA ARG A 68 4.30 -23.71 -5.05
C ARG A 68 4.61 -22.40 -4.33
N SER A 69 3.56 -21.61 -4.08
CA SER A 69 3.64 -20.49 -3.15
C SER A 69 3.94 -20.99 -1.73
N THR A 70 4.72 -20.22 -0.98
CA THR A 70 5.07 -20.49 0.42
C THR A 70 4.97 -19.20 1.23
N LYS A 71 5.04 -19.30 2.56
CA LYS A 71 5.08 -18.13 3.46
C LYS A 71 6.23 -17.15 3.16
N ASN A 72 7.27 -17.62 2.46
CA ASN A 72 8.44 -16.83 2.10
C ASN A 72 8.39 -16.29 0.66
N THR A 73 7.33 -16.61 -0.09
CA THR A 73 7.16 -16.10 -1.45
C THR A 73 7.04 -14.57 -1.41
N LYS A 74 7.88 -13.90 -2.21
CA LYS A 74 7.87 -12.44 -2.33
C LYS A 74 6.87 -12.03 -3.42
N TYR A 75 6.11 -10.98 -3.15
CA TYR A 75 5.13 -10.43 -4.07
C TYR A 75 5.43 -8.95 -4.35
N ARG A 76 5.13 -8.48 -5.57
CA ARG A 76 5.11 -7.05 -5.88
C ARG A 76 3.87 -6.44 -5.22
N ILE A 77 4.06 -5.69 -4.15
CA ILE A 77 2.95 -5.15 -3.32
C ILE A 77 2.18 -3.97 -3.96
N GLY A 78 2.64 -3.51 -5.13
CA GLY A 78 1.99 -2.45 -5.90
C GLY A 78 1.75 -1.19 -5.08
N SER A 79 0.50 -0.71 -5.07
CA SER A 79 0.17 0.57 -4.45
C SER A 79 0.29 0.60 -2.91
N VAL A 80 0.50 -0.55 -2.25
CA VAL A 80 0.86 -0.57 -0.82
C VAL A 80 2.19 0.16 -0.57
N SER A 81 3.09 0.21 -1.56
CA SER A 81 4.34 0.98 -1.47
C SER A 81 4.13 2.47 -1.14
N LYS A 82 2.96 3.03 -1.49
CA LYS A 82 2.62 4.43 -1.19
C LYS A 82 2.60 4.72 0.31
N THR A 83 2.20 3.77 1.14
CA THR A 83 2.20 3.92 2.59
C THR A 83 3.63 4.10 3.12
N PHE A 84 4.61 3.41 2.54
CA PHE A 84 6.02 3.58 2.89
C PHE A 84 6.54 4.96 2.46
N THR A 85 6.23 5.39 1.23
CA THR A 85 6.61 6.74 0.75
C THR A 85 5.99 7.83 1.62
N ALA A 86 4.70 7.71 1.95
CA ALA A 86 4.02 8.66 2.83
C ALA A 86 4.66 8.68 4.22
N THR A 87 5.03 7.52 4.77
CA THR A 87 5.73 7.43 6.07
C THR A 87 7.06 8.18 6.04
N ILE A 88 7.88 7.97 5.00
CA ILE A 88 9.15 8.69 4.83
C ILE A 88 8.92 10.20 4.76
N ILE A 89 7.92 10.65 3.98
CA ILE A 89 7.59 12.07 3.87
C ILE A 89 7.16 12.66 5.20
N MET A 90 6.32 11.95 5.96
CA MET A 90 5.90 12.40 7.29
C MET A 90 7.07 12.44 8.28
N GLN A 91 8.01 11.49 8.21
CA GLN A 91 9.24 11.53 9.01
C GLN A 91 10.10 12.75 8.67
N LEU A 92 10.27 13.08 7.39
CA LEU A 92 10.99 14.30 6.97
C LEU A 92 10.30 15.57 7.47
N ILE A 93 8.97 15.56 7.58
CA ILE A 93 8.19 16.66 8.18
C ILE A 93 8.44 16.74 9.70
N ASP A 94 8.41 15.62 10.41
CA ASP A 94 8.70 15.56 11.85
C ASP A 94 10.13 16.03 12.16
N GLU A 95 11.07 15.77 11.25
CA GLU A 95 12.47 16.24 11.30
C GLU A 95 12.64 17.71 10.88
N ASN A 96 11.56 18.43 10.57
CA ASN A 96 11.55 19.81 10.07
C ASN A 96 12.35 20.04 8.78
N LYS A 97 12.60 18.99 7.99
CA LYS A 97 13.26 19.07 6.67
C LYS A 97 12.28 19.43 5.55
N LEU A 98 10.98 19.29 5.81
CA LEU A 98 9.89 19.52 4.87
C LEU A 98 8.65 19.99 5.65
N SER A 99 7.67 20.60 4.98
CA SER A 99 6.35 20.85 5.55
C SER A 99 5.25 20.40 4.60
N LEU A 100 4.04 20.20 5.11
CA LEU A 100 2.87 19.91 4.28
C LEU A 100 2.56 21.02 3.26
N GLU A 101 2.92 22.28 3.59
CA GLU A 101 2.71 23.47 2.75
C GLU A 101 3.84 23.75 1.76
N THR A 102 4.97 23.06 1.90
CA THR A 102 6.12 23.18 1.00
C THR A 102 5.66 22.99 -0.44
N LYS A 103 6.10 23.88 -1.33
CA LYS A 103 5.68 23.85 -2.73
C LYS A 103 6.51 22.85 -3.51
N LEU A 104 5.86 22.16 -4.45
CA LEU A 104 6.56 21.26 -5.38
C LEU A 104 7.66 22.01 -6.17
N ALA A 105 7.46 23.29 -6.45
CA ALA A 105 8.41 24.13 -7.16
C ALA A 105 9.78 24.29 -6.46
N GLU A 106 9.87 24.05 -5.14
CA GLU A 106 11.16 24.04 -4.44
C GLU A 106 12.07 22.89 -4.91
N PHE A 107 11.47 21.80 -5.41
CA PHE A 107 12.21 20.62 -5.86
C PHE A 107 12.19 20.44 -7.38
N TYR A 108 11.04 20.70 -8.01
CA TYR A 108 10.75 20.44 -9.43
C TYR A 108 9.93 21.57 -10.06
N PRO A 109 10.53 22.77 -10.27
CA PRO A 109 9.80 23.95 -10.76
C PRO A 109 9.26 23.82 -12.18
N GLU A 110 9.85 22.94 -12.99
CA GLU A 110 9.40 22.63 -14.36
C GLU A 110 8.10 21.79 -14.41
N ILE A 111 7.65 21.20 -13.29
CA ILE A 111 6.40 20.45 -13.26
C ILE A 111 5.20 21.42 -13.38
N PRO A 112 4.18 21.10 -14.22
CA PRO A 112 2.96 21.90 -14.34
C PRO A 112 2.35 22.24 -12.98
N ASN A 113 2.01 23.52 -12.77
CA ASN A 113 1.42 24.05 -11.54
C ASN A 113 2.26 23.85 -10.26
N ALA A 114 3.57 23.56 -10.37
CA ALA A 114 4.42 23.25 -9.20
C ALA A 114 4.47 24.36 -8.13
N LYS A 115 4.25 25.63 -8.52
CA LYS A 115 4.20 26.76 -7.58
C LYS A 115 2.94 26.76 -6.70
N GLU A 116 1.88 26.10 -7.15
CA GLU A 116 0.60 25.99 -6.44
C GLU A 116 0.52 24.69 -5.64
N ILE A 117 1.02 23.59 -6.22
CA ILE A 117 0.98 22.25 -5.63
C ILE A 117 1.79 22.16 -4.33
N THR A 118 1.16 21.69 -3.26
CA THR A 118 1.82 21.40 -1.97
C THR A 118 2.15 19.92 -1.80
N ILE A 119 3.04 19.60 -0.86
CA ILE A 119 3.32 18.21 -0.44
C ILE A 119 2.03 17.52 0.04
N GLU A 120 1.19 18.21 0.81
CA GLU A 120 -0.10 17.68 1.25
C GLU A 120 -0.99 17.26 0.07
N GLN A 121 -1.06 18.09 -0.97
CA GLN A 121 -1.86 17.81 -2.16
C GLN A 121 -1.33 16.62 -2.96
N LEU A 122 0.00 16.40 -2.98
CA LEU A 122 0.57 15.18 -3.57
C LEU A 122 0.13 13.94 -2.78
N LEU A 123 0.31 13.94 -1.45
CA LEU A 123 -0.06 12.85 -0.55
C LEU A 123 -1.55 12.48 -0.67
N ARG A 124 -2.41 13.50 -0.77
CA ARG A 124 -3.87 13.35 -0.80
C ARG A 124 -4.46 13.16 -2.19
N HIS A 125 -3.63 12.98 -3.22
CA HIS A 125 -4.10 12.81 -4.60
C HIS A 125 -4.93 14.01 -5.12
N ARG A 126 -4.52 15.23 -4.80
CA ARG A 126 -5.20 16.49 -5.20
C ARG A 126 -4.32 17.44 -6.00
N SER A 127 -3.23 16.95 -6.58
CA SER A 127 -2.28 17.77 -7.33
C SER A 127 -2.81 18.28 -8.68
N GLY A 128 -3.76 17.57 -9.29
CA GLY A 128 -4.20 17.84 -10.66
C GLY A 128 -3.28 17.29 -11.74
N LEU A 129 -2.16 16.66 -11.39
CA LEU A 129 -1.19 16.12 -12.36
C LEU A 129 -1.76 14.90 -13.08
N TYR A 130 -1.53 14.83 -14.39
CA TYR A 130 -1.90 13.64 -15.18
C TYR A 130 -1.23 12.40 -14.60
N ASN A 131 -2.03 11.35 -14.36
CA ASN A 131 -1.51 10.06 -13.91
C ASN A 131 -0.85 9.34 -15.08
N PHE A 132 0.49 9.27 -15.11
CA PHE A 132 1.24 8.72 -16.24
C PHE A 132 0.84 7.27 -16.61
N THR A 133 0.30 6.52 -15.65
CA THR A 133 -0.20 5.15 -15.86
C THR A 133 -1.49 5.08 -16.67
N ASN A 134 -2.18 6.20 -16.89
CA ASN A 134 -3.34 6.31 -17.78
C ASN A 134 -2.92 6.45 -19.26
N SER A 135 -1.63 6.63 -19.55
CA SER A 135 -1.14 6.72 -20.92
C SER A 135 -1.33 5.40 -21.67
N LYS A 136 -1.75 5.47 -22.94
CA LYS A 136 -1.86 4.29 -23.81
C LYS A 136 -0.55 3.53 -23.96
N ASP A 137 0.58 4.22 -23.86
CA ASP A 137 1.92 3.66 -24.00
C ASP A 137 2.49 3.13 -22.67
N TYR A 138 1.74 3.21 -21.57
CA TYR A 138 2.22 2.83 -20.24
C TYR A 138 2.71 1.38 -20.18
N GLN A 139 2.00 0.44 -20.82
CA GLN A 139 2.37 -0.98 -20.81
C GLN A 139 3.76 -1.21 -21.44
N ASN A 140 4.01 -0.62 -22.61
CA ASN A 140 5.31 -0.73 -23.28
C ASN A 140 6.45 -0.08 -22.46
N ARG A 141 6.13 0.97 -21.69
CA ARG A 141 7.11 1.64 -20.83
C ARG A 141 7.44 0.83 -19.59
N MET A 142 6.46 0.17 -18.97
CA MET A 142 6.67 -0.60 -17.74
C MET A 142 7.68 -1.74 -17.87
N GLU A 143 7.88 -2.27 -19.08
CA GLU A 143 8.82 -3.36 -19.34
C GLU A 143 10.28 -2.89 -19.37
N LYS A 144 10.52 -1.58 -19.40
CA LYS A 144 11.85 -0.99 -19.52
C LYS A 144 12.22 -0.22 -18.25
N SER A 145 13.52 -0.22 -17.94
CA SER A 145 14.05 0.71 -16.96
C SER A 145 14.02 2.13 -17.54
N HIS A 146 13.66 3.10 -16.71
CA HIS A 146 13.68 4.53 -17.05
C HIS A 146 14.52 5.27 -16.03
N SER A 147 15.35 6.17 -16.51
CA SER A 147 16.04 7.13 -15.66
C SER A 147 15.04 8.12 -15.04
N LYS A 148 15.44 8.73 -13.91
CA LYS A 148 14.66 9.77 -13.25
C LYS A 148 14.29 10.93 -14.20
N SER A 149 15.23 11.34 -15.06
CA SER A 149 15.01 12.43 -16.03
C SER A 149 13.99 12.06 -17.10
N GLU A 150 13.98 10.83 -17.59
CA GLU A 150 12.96 10.34 -18.54
C GLU A 150 11.57 10.33 -17.90
N VAL A 151 11.46 9.87 -16.66
CA VAL A 151 10.18 9.88 -15.93
C VAL A 151 9.69 11.31 -15.68
N LEU A 152 10.57 12.23 -15.27
CA LEU A 152 10.21 13.64 -15.09
C LEU A 152 9.74 14.28 -16.41
N LYS A 153 10.43 13.98 -17.53
CA LYS A 153 10.01 14.45 -18.86
C LYS A 153 8.59 14.01 -19.20
N ILE A 154 8.24 12.76 -18.90
CA ILE A 154 6.87 12.25 -19.09
C ILE A 154 5.85 13.05 -18.25
N PHE A 155 6.19 13.42 -17.03
CA PHE A 155 5.29 14.18 -16.15
C PHE A 155 5.08 15.61 -16.66
N ILE A 156 6.16 16.24 -17.16
CA ILE A 156 6.12 17.58 -17.75
C ILE A 156 5.26 17.57 -19.03
N GLU A 157 5.50 16.61 -19.93
CA GLU A 157 4.80 16.51 -21.21
C GLU A 157 3.31 16.16 -21.06
N ASN A 158 2.96 15.31 -20.10
CA ASN A 158 1.56 14.93 -19.87
C ASN A 158 0.72 16.06 -19.24
N GLY A 159 1.34 17.04 -18.59
CA GLY A 159 0.63 18.19 -18.07
C GLY A 159 -0.20 17.93 -16.81
N ALA A 160 -1.09 18.87 -16.52
CA ALA A 160 -2.12 18.78 -15.50
C ALA A 160 -3.52 18.67 -16.15
N VAL A 161 -4.42 17.92 -15.52
CA VAL A 161 -5.79 17.65 -15.97
C VAL A 161 -6.85 18.44 -15.19
N PHE A 162 -6.49 19.03 -14.06
CA PHE A 162 -7.33 19.95 -13.29
C PHE A 162 -6.46 20.84 -12.39
N LYS A 163 -7.03 21.88 -11.77
CA LYS A 163 -6.27 22.77 -10.90
C LYS A 163 -5.92 22.08 -9.57
N PRO A 164 -4.78 22.42 -8.94
CA PRO A 164 -4.46 21.88 -7.62
C PRO A 164 -5.60 22.11 -6.63
N ASN A 165 -5.92 21.08 -5.85
CA ASN A 165 -6.97 21.04 -4.83
C ASN A 165 -8.43 21.12 -5.33
N GLU A 166 -8.67 21.21 -6.65
CA GLU A 166 -10.03 21.28 -7.22
C GLU A 166 -10.86 20.02 -6.90
N LYS A 167 -10.24 18.84 -7.02
CA LYS A 167 -10.82 17.54 -6.66
C LYS A 167 -9.74 16.56 -6.20
N ALA A 168 -10.16 15.37 -5.76
CA ALA A 168 -9.26 14.26 -5.47
C ALA A 168 -9.34 13.23 -6.61
N GLU A 169 -8.21 12.89 -7.21
CA GLU A 169 -8.09 11.90 -8.28
C GLU A 169 -6.78 11.12 -8.13
N TYR A 170 -6.90 9.80 -8.02
CA TYR A 170 -5.77 8.92 -7.80
C TYR A 170 -4.70 9.10 -8.88
N SER A 171 -3.46 9.34 -8.45
CA SER A 171 -2.34 9.59 -9.36
C SER A 171 -1.04 8.97 -8.85
N ASN A 172 -0.45 8.09 -9.67
CA ASN A 172 0.86 7.50 -9.40
C ASN A 172 1.97 8.54 -9.55
N THR A 173 1.80 9.54 -10.43
CA THR A 173 2.73 10.66 -10.62
C THR A 173 3.06 11.32 -9.29
N ASN A 174 2.07 11.51 -8.42
CA ASN A 174 2.26 12.15 -7.12
C ASN A 174 3.26 11.41 -6.24
N TYR A 175 3.13 10.08 -6.16
CA TYR A 175 3.96 9.29 -5.25
C TYR A 175 5.36 9.05 -5.80
N VAL A 176 5.53 9.06 -7.13
CA VAL A 176 6.87 9.08 -7.74
C VAL A 176 7.57 10.42 -7.47
N LEU A 177 6.85 11.54 -7.56
CA LEU A 177 7.42 12.84 -7.19
C LEU A 177 7.79 12.88 -5.71
N LEU A 178 6.93 12.38 -4.80
CA LEU A 178 7.23 12.30 -3.38
C LEU A 178 8.48 11.44 -3.09
N SER A 179 8.65 10.29 -3.75
CA SER A 179 9.88 9.51 -3.60
C SER A 179 11.11 10.29 -4.05
N TYR A 180 11.05 11.01 -5.18
CA TYR A 180 12.19 11.79 -5.65
C TYR A 180 12.52 13.01 -4.75
N ILE A 181 11.50 13.61 -4.13
CA ILE A 181 11.69 14.66 -3.10
C ILE A 181 12.45 14.08 -1.91
N ALA A 182 12.03 12.92 -1.40
CA ALA A 182 12.71 12.26 -0.28
C ALA A 182 14.19 11.95 -0.61
N GLU A 183 14.46 11.40 -1.79
CA GLU A 183 15.84 11.15 -2.26
C GLU A 183 16.67 12.44 -2.34
N LYS A 184 16.08 13.53 -2.81
CA LYS A 184 16.77 14.83 -2.95
C LYS A 184 17.11 15.44 -1.60
N ILE A 185 16.24 15.28 -0.60
CA ILE A 185 16.48 15.75 0.78
C ILE A 185 17.56 14.89 1.47
N GLU A 186 17.47 13.57 1.35
CA GLU A 186 18.36 12.63 2.04
C GLU A 186 19.69 12.39 1.32
N GLN A 187 19.80 12.79 0.05
CA GLN A 187 20.94 12.51 -0.83
C GLN A 187 21.26 11.01 -0.95
N LYS A 188 20.20 10.19 -0.96
CA LYS A 188 20.25 8.73 -1.04
C LYS A 188 19.24 8.23 -2.06
N GLU A 189 19.51 7.07 -2.63
CA GLU A 189 18.50 6.36 -3.42
C GLU A 189 17.35 5.91 -2.52
N TYR A 190 16.16 5.79 -3.10
CA TYR A 190 14.93 5.43 -2.37
C TYR A 190 14.93 3.98 -1.85
N SER A 191 15.76 3.11 -2.43
CA SER A 191 15.80 1.66 -2.16
C SER A 191 16.69 1.27 -0.98
#